data_AF-A0AAN7P4C4-F1
#
_entry.id   AF-A0AAN7P4C4-F1
#
_cell.length_a   1.000
_cell.length_b   1.000
_cell.length_c   1.000
_cell.angle_alpha   90.00
_cell.angle_beta   90.00
_cell.angle_gamma   90.00
#
_symmetry.space_group_name_H-M   'P 1'
#
loop_
_entity.id
_entity.type
_entity.pdbx_description
1 polymer ?
#
loop_
_entity_poly.entity_id
_entity_poly.type
_entity_poly.pdbx_seq_one_letter_code
_entity_poly.pdbx_strand_id
1 'polypeptide(L)'
;MDKNSEQKLLSAEMSYWRRCCGLTLQEHVRNEDIRRRMSAKSTIVENIYEKQLKWYGHLRRMSPERIPMRIWNWTPPQRNKRGRPRKKWIKNVNKEMEKRELQEGDWNDKDRWRLGCEKRQ
;
A
#
# COMPACT_ATOMS: atom_id res chain seq x y z
N MET A 1 -6.60 0.39 3.04
CA MET A 1 -6.77 1.82 3.27
C MET A 1 -8.16 2.20 2.77
N ASP A 2 -8.73 3.30 3.27
CA ASP A 2 -9.97 3.81 2.68
C ASP A 2 -9.66 4.71 1.48
N LYS A 3 -10.58 4.78 0.51
CA LYS A 3 -10.40 5.59 -0.71
C LYS A 3 -10.18 7.07 -0.39
N ASN A 4 -10.84 7.60 0.65
CA ASN A 4 -10.66 8.99 1.05
C ASN A 4 -9.24 9.22 1.59
N SER A 5 -8.72 8.29 2.39
CA SER A 5 -7.33 8.35 2.88
C SER A 5 -6.31 8.27 1.75
N GLU A 6 -6.55 7.42 0.74
CA GLU A 6 -5.73 7.34 -0.48
C GLU A 6 -5.68 8.69 -1.20
N GLN A 7 -6.84 9.30 -1.43
CA GLN A 7 -6.92 10.60 -2.12
C GLN A 7 -6.20 11.72 -1.36
N LYS A 8 -6.31 11.73 -0.02
CA LYS A 8 -5.59 12.69 0.83
C LYS A 8 -4.08 12.53 0.72
N LEU A 9 -3.57 11.30 0.69
CA LEU A 9 -2.14 11.03 0.52
C LEU A 9 -1.63 11.48 -0.86
N LEU A 10 -2.38 11.20 -1.92
CA LEU A 10 -2.03 11.65 -3.27
C LEU A 10 -2.06 13.18 -3.39
N SER A 11 -3.02 13.83 -2.73
CA SER A 11 -3.09 15.29 -2.67
C SER A 11 -1.90 15.89 -1.92
N ALA A 12 -1.55 15.32 -0.77
CA ALA A 12 -0.39 15.72 0.02
C ALA A 12 0.92 15.55 -0.77
N GLU A 13 1.07 14.44 -1.49
CA GLU A 13 2.20 14.17 -2.39
C GLU A 13 2.30 15.26 -3.48
N MET A 14 1.20 15.58 -4.17
CA MET A 14 1.21 16.62 -5.21
C MET A 14 1.49 18.02 -4.64
N SER A 15 0.98 18.33 -3.45
CA SER A 15 1.27 19.60 -2.78
C SER A 15 2.76 19.73 -2.47
N TYR A 16 3.38 18.65 -1.98
CA TYR A 16 4.82 18.60 -1.73
C TYR A 16 5.62 18.83 -3.02
N TRP A 17 5.31 18.08 -4.09
CA TRP A 17 6.04 18.22 -5.35
C TRP A 17 5.90 19.60 -6.00
N ARG A 18 4.71 20.21 -5.94
CA ARG A 18 4.51 21.59 -6.43
C ARG A 18 5.42 22.57 -5.71
N ARG A 19 5.52 22.47 -4.38
CA ARG A 19 6.40 23.33 -3.58
C ARG A 19 7.87 23.11 -3.96
N CYS A 20 8.31 21.87 -4.15
CA CYS A 20 9.68 21.57 -4.59
C CYS A 20 10.00 22.18 -5.97
N CYS A 21 9.04 22.22 -6.89
CA CYS A 21 9.21 22.87 -8.19
C CYS A 21 9.04 24.41 -8.15
N GLY A 22 8.71 25.00 -7.00
CA GLY A 22 8.38 26.43 -6.90
C GLY A 22 7.09 26.83 -7.62
N LEU A 23 6.20 25.87 -7.89
CA LEU A 23 4.98 26.09 -8.67
C LEU A 23 3.80 26.44 -7.78
N THR A 24 3.03 27.41 -8.23
CA THR A 24 1.72 27.79 -7.68
C THR A 24 0.59 27.02 -8.36
N LEU A 25 -0.63 27.17 -7.86
CA LEU A 25 -1.83 26.63 -8.51
C LEU A 25 -2.26 27.45 -9.74
N GLN A 26 -1.87 28.73 -9.82
CA GLN A 26 -2.23 29.66 -10.89
C GLN A 26 -1.53 29.34 -12.21
N GLU A 27 -0.39 28.65 -12.16
CA GLU A 27 0.33 28.24 -13.37
C GLU A 27 -0.35 27.07 -14.10
N HIS A 28 -1.41 26.48 -13.53
CA HIS A 28 -2.22 25.42 -14.12
C HIS A 28 -1.42 24.22 -14.69
N VAL A 29 -0.18 24.03 -14.24
CA VAL A 29 0.69 22.91 -14.65
C VAL A 29 0.03 21.60 -14.26
N ARG A 30 -0.02 20.64 -15.20
CA ARG A 30 -0.64 19.34 -14.96
C ARG A 30 0.17 18.53 -13.94
N ASN A 31 -0.52 17.71 -13.16
CA ASN A 31 0.12 16.85 -12.16
C ASN A 31 1.09 15.85 -12.80
N GLU A 32 0.81 15.40 -14.02
CA GLU A 32 1.68 14.53 -14.81
C GLU A 32 3.03 15.19 -15.13
N ASP A 33 3.00 16.48 -15.51
CA ASP A 33 4.22 17.25 -15.79
C ASP A 33 5.07 17.43 -14.55
N ILE A 34 4.43 17.69 -13.39
CA ILE A 34 5.12 17.81 -12.11
C ILE A 34 5.78 16.49 -11.71
N ARG A 35 5.06 15.37 -11.84
CA ARG A 35 5.61 14.03 -11.59
C ARG A 35 6.80 13.74 -12.51
N ARG A 36 6.72 14.12 -13.78
CA ARG A 36 7.81 13.97 -14.76
C ARG A 36 9.02 14.81 -14.39
N ARG A 37 8.84 16.09 -14.03
CA ARG A 37 9.92 16.97 -13.56
C ARG A 37 10.64 16.41 -12.34
N MET A 38 9.89 15.84 -11.40
CA MET A 38 10.44 15.23 -10.18
C MET A 38 10.95 13.80 -10.39
N SER A 39 10.90 13.26 -11.61
CA SER A 39 11.27 11.86 -11.91
C SER A 39 10.58 10.85 -10.98
N ALA A 40 9.33 11.14 -10.59
CA ALA A 40 8.57 10.35 -9.63
C ALA A 40 8.08 9.04 -10.29
N LYS A 41 8.78 7.94 -10.01
CA LYS A 41 8.50 6.60 -10.57
C LYS A 41 7.24 5.94 -10.01
N SER A 42 6.88 6.26 -8.76
CA SER A 42 5.73 5.71 -8.06
C SER A 42 5.05 6.77 -7.21
N THR A 43 3.78 6.53 -6.90
CA THR A 43 3.02 7.31 -5.93
C THR A 43 3.33 6.84 -4.50
N ILE A 44 3.13 7.73 -3.53
CA ILE A 44 3.18 7.38 -2.10
C ILE A 44 2.24 6.23 -1.76
N VAL A 45 1.06 6.16 -2.40
CA VAL A 45 0.07 5.11 -2.17
C VAL A 45 0.59 3.76 -2.66
N GLU A 46 1.17 3.71 -3.86
CA GLU A 46 1.81 2.49 -4.38
C GLU A 46 2.95 2.01 -3.48
N ASN A 47 3.80 2.92 -3.00
CA ASN A 47 4.89 2.60 -2.08
C ASN A 47 4.38 2.03 -0.75
N ILE A 48 3.26 2.54 -0.24
CA ILE A 48 2.60 1.99 0.95
C ILE A 48 2.12 0.56 0.68
N TYR A 49 1.47 0.31 -0.45
CA TYR A 49 0.99 -1.04 -0.77
C TYR A 49 2.13 -2.04 -0.99
N GLU A 50 3.21 -1.63 -1.65
CA GLU A 50 4.42 -2.44 -1.77
C GLU A 50 4.98 -2.82 -0.39
N LYS A 51 5.13 -1.85 0.52
CA LYS A 51 5.59 -2.12 1.89
C LYS A 51 4.63 -3.05 2.64
N GLN A 52 3.32 -2.90 2.42
CA GLN A 52 2.32 -3.79 3.00
C GLN A 52 2.47 -5.24 2.50
N LEU A 53 2.69 -5.45 1.20
CA LEU A 53 2.93 -6.78 0.63
C LEU A 53 4.26 -7.37 1.11
N LYS A 54 5.35 -6.59 1.13
CA LYS A 54 6.64 -7.01 1.69
C LYS A 54 6.49 -7.47 3.14
N TRP A 55 5.76 -6.70 3.97
CA TRP A 55 5.47 -7.08 5.35
C TRP A 55 4.58 -8.31 5.46
N TYR A 56 3.54 -8.43 4.63
CA TYR A 56 2.64 -9.58 4.62
C TYR A 56 3.36 -10.88 4.27
N GLY A 57 4.21 -10.88 3.25
CA GLY A 57 5.02 -12.06 2.92
C GLY A 57 5.99 -12.41 4.05
N HIS A 58 6.59 -11.41 4.71
CA HIS A 58 7.43 -11.66 5.89
C HIS A 58 6.62 -12.29 7.02
N LEU A 59 5.42 -11.78 7.31
CA LEU A 59 4.50 -12.33 8.30
C LEU A 59 4.15 -13.79 8.01
N ARG A 60 3.80 -14.12 6.76
CA ARG A 60 3.43 -15.48 6.35
C ARG A 60 4.58 -16.49 6.41
N ARG A 61 5.83 -16.02 6.30
CA ARG A 61 7.04 -16.84 6.50
C ARG A 61 7.45 -16.97 7.97
N MET A 62 6.84 -16.22 8.89
CA MET A 62 7.18 -16.34 10.31
C MET A 62 6.63 -17.66 10.89
N SER A 63 7.37 -18.20 11.86
CA SER A 63 6.89 -19.30 12.70
C SER A 63 5.57 -18.93 13.40
N PRO A 64 4.60 -19.86 13.52
CA PRO A 64 3.30 -19.58 14.14
C PRO A 64 3.38 -19.23 15.63
N GLU A 65 4.47 -19.60 16.31
CA GLU A 65 4.73 -19.28 17.71
C GLU A 65 5.06 -17.80 17.93
N ARG A 66 5.51 -17.10 16.87
CA ARG A 66 5.89 -15.69 16.98
C ARG A 66 4.67 -14.82 17.25
N ILE A 67 4.82 -13.85 18.16
CA ILE A 67 3.77 -12.92 18.57
C ILE A 67 3.05 -12.26 17.37
N PRO A 68 3.72 -11.75 16.32
CA PRO A 68 3.01 -11.12 15.20
C PRO A 68 2.06 -12.08 14.47
N MET A 69 2.45 -13.34 14.29
CA MET A 69 1.62 -14.36 13.65
C MET A 69 0.46 -14.78 14.54
N ARG A 70 0.71 -14.91 15.85
CA ARG A 70 -0.35 -15.17 16.85
C ARG A 70 -1.40 -14.06 16.87
N ILE A 71 -0.98 -12.79 16.94
CA ILE A 71 -1.88 -11.63 16.91
C ILE A 71 -2.65 -11.57 15.60
N TRP A 72 -1.99 -11.89 14.48
CA TRP A 72 -2.63 -11.90 13.16
C TRP A 72 -3.78 -12.91 13.07
N ASN A 73 -3.58 -14.11 13.62
CA ASN A 73 -4.60 -15.17 13.64
C ASN A 73 -5.65 -14.96 14.73
N TRP A 74 -5.36 -14.14 15.74
CA TRP A 74 -6.25 -13.91 16.86
C TRP A 74 -7.46 -13.06 16.45
N THR A 75 -8.66 -13.56 16.74
CA THR A 75 -9.91 -12.80 16.60
C THR A 75 -10.46 -12.51 17.99
N PRO A 76 -10.62 -11.22 18.38
CA PRO A 76 -11.17 -10.90 19.67
C PRO A 76 -12.65 -11.31 19.75
N PRO A 77 -13.12 -11.90 20.88
CA PRO A 77 -14.51 -12.36 21.04
C PRO A 77 -15.53 -11.21 21.20
N GLN A 78 -15.13 -9.96 20.97
CA GLN A 78 -15.95 -8.80 21.27
C GLN A 78 -16.96 -8.51 20.15
N ARG A 79 -18.17 -8.10 20.55
CA ARG A 79 -19.21 -7.63 19.62
C ARG A 79 -18.72 -6.38 18.88
N ASN A 80 -18.75 -6.44 17.55
CA ASN A 80 -18.42 -5.28 16.72
C ASN A 80 -19.30 -4.08 17.09
N LYS A 81 -18.73 -2.88 17.06
CA LYS A 81 -19.50 -1.64 17.23
C LYS A 81 -20.63 -1.58 16.19
N ARG A 82 -21.77 -1.01 16.58
CA ARG A 82 -22.92 -0.81 15.68
C ARG A 82 -22.52 0.07 14.49
N GLY A 83 -22.93 -0.33 13.28
CA GLY A 83 -22.61 0.36 12.03
C GLY A 83 -21.70 -0.47 11.10
N ARG A 84 -21.28 0.14 9.99
CA ARG A 84 -20.43 -0.54 8.99
C ARG A 84 -19.03 -0.78 9.57
N PRO A 85 -18.53 -2.03 9.61
CA PRO A 85 -17.17 -2.30 10.04
C PRO A 85 -16.15 -1.60 9.13
N ARG A 86 -15.05 -1.12 9.72
CA ARG A 86 -13.93 -0.59 8.95
C ARG A 86 -13.34 -1.68 8.06
N LYS A 87 -12.81 -1.30 6.89
CA LYS A 87 -12.07 -2.23 6.02
C LYS A 87 -10.87 -2.79 6.79
N LYS A 88 -10.84 -4.12 6.95
CA LYS A 88 -9.69 -4.82 7.51
C LYS A 88 -8.46 -4.63 6.62
N TRP A 89 -7.27 -4.63 7.21
CA TRP A 89 -6.01 -4.47 6.49
C TRP A 89 -5.84 -5.56 5.42
N ILE A 90 -6.17 -6.82 5.74
CA ILE A 90 -6.10 -7.98 4.84
C ILE A 90 -6.91 -7.82 3.54
N LYS A 91 -8.05 -7.11 3.57
CA LYS A 91 -8.83 -6.87 2.34
C LYS A 91 -8.05 -6.04 1.33
N ASN A 92 -7.16 -5.15 1.79
CA ASN A 92 -6.33 -4.36 0.88
C ASN A 92 -5.16 -5.19 0.37
N VAL A 93 -4.53 -5.98 1.24
CA VAL A 93 -3.49 -6.93 0.83
C VAL A 93 -4.01 -7.86 -0.26
N ASN A 94 -5.18 -8.48 -0.08
CA ASN A 94 -5.76 -9.38 -1.07
C ASN A 94 -6.04 -8.67 -2.40
N LYS A 95 -6.60 -7.45 -2.35
CA LYS A 95 -6.84 -6.64 -3.56
C LYS A 95 -5.54 -6.29 -4.29
N GLU A 96 -4.49 -5.96 -3.55
CA GLU A 96 -3.19 -5.64 -4.14
C GLU A 96 -2.46 -6.89 -4.65
N MET A 97 -2.64 -8.04 -4.01
CA MET A 97 -2.17 -9.33 -4.53
C MET A 97 -2.87 -9.68 -5.85
N GLU A 98 -4.20 -9.55 -5.91
CA GLU A 98 -5.00 -9.77 -7.11
C GLU A 98 -4.56 -8.84 -8.26
N LYS A 99 -4.40 -7.54 -7.98
CA LYS A 99 -3.93 -6.55 -8.96
C LYS A 99 -2.55 -6.89 -9.55
N ARG A 100 -1.73 -7.63 -8.81
CA ARG A 100 -0.34 -7.99 -9.18
C ARG A 100 -0.18 -9.47 -9.53
N GLU A 101 -1.30 -10.19 -9.66
CA GLU A 101 -1.35 -11.61 -10.01
C GLU A 101 -0.53 -12.50 -9.05
N LEU A 102 -0.40 -12.09 -7.79
CA LEU A 102 0.27 -12.85 -6.73
C LEU A 102 -0.69 -13.89 -6.15
N GLN A 103 -0.25 -15.15 -6.13
CA GLN A 103 -1.02 -16.26 -5.59
C GLN A 103 -0.71 -16.53 -4.12
N GLU A 104 -1.59 -17.28 -3.48
CA GLU A 104 -1.35 -17.76 -2.12
C GLU A 104 -0.16 -18.74 -2.12
N GLY A 105 0.79 -18.55 -1.21
CA GLY A 105 2.02 -19.35 -1.16
C GLY A 105 3.21 -18.77 -1.95
N ASP A 106 3.00 -17.81 -2.85
CA ASP A 106 4.08 -17.14 -3.61
C ASP A 106 5.11 -16.46 -2.70
N TRP A 107 4.73 -16.15 -1.46
CA TRP A 107 5.63 -15.60 -0.45
C TRP A 107 6.73 -16.58 -0.02
N ASN A 108 6.63 -17.88 -0.29
CA ASN A 108 7.69 -18.83 0.05
C ASN A 108 8.92 -18.66 -0.86
N ASP A 109 8.69 -18.29 -2.12
CA ASP A 109 9.73 -17.88 -3.04
C ASP A 109 10.05 -16.39 -2.81
N LYS A 110 11.20 -16.12 -2.20
CA LYS A 110 11.62 -14.75 -1.86
C LYS A 110 11.83 -13.88 -3.10
N ASP A 111 12.32 -14.46 -4.19
CA ASP A 111 12.63 -13.70 -5.41
C ASP A 111 11.35 -13.39 -6.17
N ARG A 112 10.47 -14.39 -6.34
CA ARG A 112 9.13 -14.17 -6.91
C ARG A 112 8.33 -13.17 -6.10
N TRP A 113 8.33 -13.29 -4.77
CA TRP A 113 7.63 -12.34 -3.90
C TRP A 113 8.20 -10.93 -3.99
N ARG A 114 9.53 -10.78 -4.00
CA ARG A 114 10.17 -9.47 -4.16
C ARG A 114 9.79 -8.84 -5.50
N LEU A 115 9.92 -9.59 -6.60
CA LEU A 115 9.63 -9.11 -7.95
C LEU A 115 8.15 -8.80 -8.19
N GLY A 116 7.23 -9.51 -7.54
CA GLY A 116 5.79 -9.19 -7.60
C GLY A 116 5.39 -8.05 -6.65
N CYS A 117 6.11 -7.85 -5.55
CA CYS A 117 5.95 -6.68 -4.68
C CYS A 117 6.54 -5.41 -5.28
N GLU A 118 7.53 -5.53 -6.15
CA GLU A 118 8.08 -4.42 -6.90
C GLU A 118 7.27 -4.26 -8.19
N LYS A 119 7.03 -3.01 -8.60
CA LYS A 119 6.32 -2.76 -9.85
C LYS A 119 7.23 -3.18 -11.01
N ARG A 120 6.74 -4.00 -11.94
CA ARG A 120 7.37 -4.14 -13.26
C ARG A 120 7.18 -2.83 -14.02
N GLN A 121 8.27 -2.33 -14.61
CA GLN A 121 8.29 -1.12 -15.44
C GLN A 121 7.40 -1.26 -16.67
#